data_AF-A0A6M4MDZ7-F1
#
_entry.id   AF-A0A6M4MDZ7-F1
#
_cell.length_a   1.000
_cell.length_b   1.000
_cell.length_c   1.000
_cell.angle_alpha   90.00
_cell.angle_beta   90.00
_cell.angle_gamma   90.00
#
_symmetry.space_group_name_H-M   'P 1'
#
loop_
_entity.id
_entity.type
_entity.pdbx_description
1 polymer ?
#
loop_
_entity_poly.entity_id
_entity_poly.type
_entity_poly.pdbx_seq_one_letter_code
_entity_poly.pdbx_strand_id
1 'polypeptide(L)'
;MKYLIFSLLLIAFNSYSLTLGMTLRTQFKYSDYVGVVEILEIDSSQSCGQLVTAKPLKTFKGKDEIFQFWVLNEKDLLLIDSEKYLAFLSERQQEIHCDNAVLSTSLGFQTFFPFRSYDGKMYVLAYRESFMSSNDTISYYSVGFVEMLQVIDQRIFALGKWSELEEALLEE
;
A
#
# COMPACT_ATOMS: atom_id res chain seq x y z
N MET A 1 36.18 -20.77 -24.78
CA MET A 1 35.11 -19.78 -25.06
C MET A 1 33.68 -20.32 -24.98
N LYS A 2 33.37 -21.57 -25.38
CA LYS A 2 31.99 -22.12 -25.29
C LYS A 2 31.42 -22.19 -23.86
N TYR A 3 32.24 -22.48 -22.85
CA TYR A 3 31.78 -22.62 -21.46
C TYR A 3 31.55 -21.29 -20.72
N LEU A 4 32.11 -20.18 -21.22
CA LEU A 4 31.96 -18.84 -20.62
C LEU A 4 30.56 -18.25 -20.85
N ILE A 5 29.95 -18.59 -22.00
CA ILE A 5 28.58 -18.20 -22.35
C ILE A 5 27.56 -18.93 -21.47
N PHE A 6 27.84 -20.19 -21.09
CA PHE A 6 26.96 -20.98 -20.22
C PHE A 6 26.94 -20.45 -18.78
N SER A 7 28.08 -19.98 -18.28
CA SER A 7 28.19 -19.34 -16.96
C SER A 7 27.46 -17.98 -16.91
N LEU A 8 27.55 -17.18 -17.98
CA LEU A 8 26.81 -15.91 -18.10
C LEU A 8 25.28 -16.13 -18.18
N LEU A 9 24.84 -17.20 -18.85
CA LEU A 9 23.43 -17.61 -18.85
C LEU A 9 22.94 -18.08 -17.47
N LEU A 10 23.76 -18.82 -16.71
CA LEU A 10 23.40 -19.24 -15.34
C LEU A 10 23.38 -18.08 -14.33
N ILE A 11 24.19 -17.03 -14.53
CA ILE A 11 24.11 -15.80 -13.74
C ILE A 11 22.86 -15.00 -14.12
N ALA A 12 22.51 -14.91 -15.41
CA ALA A 12 21.26 -14.29 -15.86
C ALA A 12 20.01 -15.05 -15.38
N PHE A 13 20.05 -16.39 -15.32
CA PHE A 13 18.96 -17.20 -14.78
C PHE A 13 18.88 -17.19 -13.24
N ASN A 14 19.99 -17.00 -12.51
CA ASN A 14 19.93 -16.75 -11.05
C ASN A 14 19.62 -15.29 -10.71
N SER A 15 19.61 -14.40 -11.71
CA SER A 15 19.09 -13.03 -11.59
C SER A 15 17.60 -12.94 -11.91
N TYR A 16 16.92 -14.08 -12.16
CA TYR A 16 15.47 -14.15 -12.15
C TYR A 16 14.97 -13.75 -10.76
N SER A 17 14.58 -12.47 -10.65
CA SER A 17 13.31 -12.07 -10.06
C SER A 17 12.96 -12.78 -8.74
N LEU A 18 13.83 -12.64 -7.73
CA LEU A 18 13.35 -12.49 -6.36
C LEU A 18 12.66 -11.12 -6.27
N THR A 19 11.51 -10.98 -6.95
CA THR A 19 10.52 -9.98 -6.60
C THR A 19 9.99 -10.41 -5.24
N LEU A 20 10.70 -10.02 -4.19
CA LEU A 20 10.25 -10.13 -2.80
C LEU A 20 9.03 -9.23 -2.66
N GLY A 21 7.86 -9.77 -3.02
CA GLY A 21 6.58 -9.21 -2.60
C GLY A 21 6.58 -9.18 -1.07
N MET A 22 6.48 -7.99 -0.49
CA MET A 22 6.29 -7.87 0.95
C MET A 22 4.91 -8.44 1.28
N THR A 23 4.86 -9.54 2.03
CA THR A 23 3.57 -10.15 2.38
C THR A 23 2.81 -9.23 3.33
N LEU A 24 1.48 -9.38 3.38
CA LEU A 24 0.62 -8.70 4.35
C LEU A 24 1.16 -8.85 5.79
N ARG A 25 1.58 -10.07 6.13
CA ARG A 25 2.24 -10.40 7.40
C ARG A 25 3.50 -9.59 7.66
N THR A 26 4.39 -9.49 6.66
CA THR A 26 5.61 -8.69 6.78
C THR A 26 5.27 -7.21 6.97
N GLN A 27 4.32 -6.66 6.21
CA GLN A 27 3.88 -5.28 6.40
C GLN A 27 3.31 -5.05 7.81
N PHE A 28 2.41 -5.93 8.27
CA PHE A 28 1.82 -5.83 9.60
C PHE A 28 2.87 -5.84 10.71
N LYS A 29 3.84 -6.76 10.61
CA LYS A 29 4.92 -6.90 11.60
C LYS A 29 5.76 -5.63 11.73
N TYR A 30 6.13 -5.01 10.61
CA TYR A 30 7.05 -3.86 10.56
C TYR A 30 6.36 -2.49 10.54
N SER A 31 5.03 -2.44 10.61
CA SER A 31 4.28 -1.20 10.76
C SER A 31 4.10 -0.86 12.24
N ASP A 32 4.16 0.40 12.60
CA ASP A 32 3.87 0.91 13.94
C ASP A 32 2.37 1.20 14.13
N TYR A 33 1.66 1.47 13.02
CA TYR A 33 0.21 1.54 12.96
C TYR A 33 -0.35 0.70 11.81
N VAL A 34 -1.42 -0.03 12.08
CA VAL A 34 -2.23 -0.73 11.07
C VAL A 34 -3.70 -0.53 11.41
N GLY A 35 -4.46 0.05 10.48
CA GLY A 35 -5.87 0.35 10.72
C GLY A 35 -6.62 0.90 9.52
N VAL A 36 -7.94 0.88 9.60
CA VAL A 36 -8.83 1.62 8.71
C VAL A 36 -9.00 3.03 9.25
N VAL A 37 -8.75 4.02 8.41
CA VAL A 37 -8.84 5.44 8.75
C VAL A 37 -9.81 6.16 7.84
N GLU A 38 -10.45 7.19 8.39
CA GLU A 38 -11.19 8.22 7.66
C GLU A 38 -10.30 9.47 7.52
N ILE A 39 -10.20 10.01 6.31
CA ILE A 39 -9.41 11.23 6.05
C ILE A 39 -10.24 12.46 6.41
N LEU A 40 -9.68 13.31 7.26
CA LEU A 40 -10.30 14.56 7.68
C LEU A 40 -9.73 15.75 6.90
N GLU A 41 -8.42 15.75 6.68
CA GLU A 41 -7.69 16.86 6.06
C GLU A 41 -6.43 16.35 5.37
N ILE A 42 -6.06 17.00 4.27
CA ILE A 42 -4.83 16.74 3.51
C ILE A 42 -4.13 18.09 3.26
N ASP A 43 -2.95 18.26 3.84
CA ASP A 43 -2.07 19.40 3.62
C ASP A 43 -0.90 19.03 2.72
N SER A 44 -0.64 19.82 1.68
CA SER A 44 0.48 19.58 0.78
C SER A 44 1.76 20.28 1.24
N SER A 45 2.87 19.54 1.38
CA SER A 45 4.20 20.10 1.60
C SER A 45 5.14 19.73 0.46
N GLN A 46 5.82 20.72 -0.14
CA GLN A 46 6.71 20.48 -1.28
C GLN A 46 7.90 19.57 -0.95
N SER A 47 8.34 19.52 0.32
CA SER A 47 9.52 18.77 0.75
C SER A 47 9.21 17.43 1.41
N CYS A 48 7.97 17.21 1.87
CA CYS A 48 7.65 16.11 2.79
C CYS A 48 6.56 15.16 2.27
N GLY A 49 5.93 15.50 1.14
CA GLY A 49 4.76 14.78 0.62
C GLY A 49 3.46 15.43 1.09
N GLN A 50 2.46 14.60 1.41
CA GLN A 50 1.16 15.07 1.87
C GLN A 50 0.97 14.70 3.34
N LEU A 51 0.71 15.70 4.19
CA LEU A 51 0.38 15.48 5.59
C LEU A 51 -1.11 15.21 5.68
N VAL A 52 -1.46 14.04 6.21
CA VAL A 52 -2.83 13.58 6.31
C VAL A 52 -3.23 13.58 7.78
N THR A 53 -4.31 14.29 8.10
CA THR A 53 -5.00 14.18 9.39
C THR A 53 -6.10 13.15 9.25
N ALA A 54 -6.09 12.11 10.08
CA ALA A 54 -7.04 11.02 9.96
C ALA A 54 -7.62 10.57 11.31
N LYS A 55 -8.85 10.06 11.24
CA LYS A 55 -9.56 9.45 12.35
C LYS A 55 -9.56 7.93 12.20
N PRO A 56 -9.07 7.16 13.17
CA PRO A 56 -9.23 5.71 13.16
C PRO A 56 -10.71 5.32 13.16
N LEU A 57 -11.10 4.45 12.23
CA LEU A 57 -12.40 3.77 12.22
C LEU A 57 -12.29 2.36 12.79
N LYS A 58 -11.13 1.71 12.57
CA LYS A 58 -10.79 0.41 13.13
C LYS A 58 -9.28 0.27 13.24
N THR A 59 -8.79 -0.03 14.44
CA THR A 59 -7.36 -0.18 14.70
C THR A 59 -7.01 -1.65 14.93
N PHE A 60 -6.03 -2.17 14.20
CA PHE A 60 -5.44 -3.50 14.43
C PHE A 60 -4.13 -3.41 15.21
N LYS A 61 -3.36 -2.32 15.01
CA LYS A 61 -2.10 -2.03 15.70
C LYS A 61 -1.89 -0.52 15.79
N GLY A 62 -1.33 -0.05 16.91
CA GLY A 62 -0.95 1.36 17.10
C GLY A 62 -2.02 2.19 17.81
N LYS A 63 -2.06 3.50 17.53
CA LYS A 63 -2.90 4.50 18.20
C LYS A 63 -4.36 4.42 17.74
N ASP A 64 -5.31 4.69 18.64
CA ASP A 64 -6.76 4.67 18.36
C ASP A 64 -7.42 6.05 18.51
N GLU A 65 -6.62 7.11 18.38
CA GLU A 65 -7.04 8.52 18.45
C GLU A 65 -6.74 9.23 17.14
N ILE A 66 -7.32 10.42 16.90
CA ILE A 66 -7.01 11.22 15.71
C ILE A 66 -5.51 11.53 15.68
N PHE A 67 -4.89 11.33 14.53
CA PHE A 67 -3.45 11.51 14.37
C PHE A 67 -3.10 12.02 12.98
N GLN A 68 -1.88 12.50 12.85
CA GLN A 68 -1.30 12.95 11.59
C GLN A 68 -0.22 11.99 11.12
N PHE A 69 -0.13 11.78 9.81
CA PHE A 69 0.91 10.99 9.19
C PHE A 69 1.23 11.50 7.79
N TRP A 70 2.46 11.21 7.34
CA TRP A 70 2.90 11.60 6.00
C TRP A 70 2.60 10.51 4.98
N VAL A 71 1.91 10.89 3.91
CA VAL A 71 1.85 10.10 2.69
C VAL A 71 2.95 10.58 1.75
N LEU A 72 3.98 9.73 1.60
CA LEU A 72 5.17 10.05 0.81
C LEU A 72 4.96 9.89 -0.69
N ASN A 73 3.98 9.09 -1.10
CA ASN A 73 3.69 8.84 -2.50
C ASN A 73 2.30 9.39 -2.85
N GLU A 74 2.26 10.46 -3.64
CA GLU A 74 1.00 11.08 -4.09
C GLU A 74 0.07 10.08 -4.81
N LYS A 75 0.63 9.03 -5.43
CA LYS A 75 -0.15 7.99 -6.10
C LYS A 75 -0.83 7.03 -5.13
N ASP A 76 -0.60 7.12 -3.82
CA ASP A 76 -1.39 6.34 -2.86
C ASP A 76 -2.69 7.11 -2.48
N LEU A 77 -2.69 8.43 -2.67
CA LEU A 77 -3.87 9.30 -2.60
C LEU A 77 -4.50 9.44 -3.98
N LEU A 78 -4.81 8.30 -4.61
CA LEU A 78 -5.35 8.21 -5.97
C LEU A 78 -6.64 9.01 -6.15
N LEU A 79 -6.97 9.30 -7.42
CA LEU A 79 -8.23 9.81 -7.96
C LEU A 79 -9.48 8.96 -7.61
N ILE A 80 -9.31 7.94 -6.79
CA ILE A 80 -10.39 7.18 -6.19
C ILE A 80 -10.92 8.06 -5.06
N ASP A 81 -11.91 8.92 -5.35
CA ASP A 81 -12.60 9.78 -4.37
C ASP A 81 -13.15 8.98 -3.19
N SER A 82 -12.30 8.73 -2.19
CA SER A 82 -12.54 7.83 -1.09
C SER A 82 -12.19 8.55 0.18
N GLU A 83 -13.09 8.50 1.15
CA GLU A 83 -12.86 9.08 2.47
C GLU A 83 -12.21 8.06 3.40
N LYS A 84 -12.14 6.77 3.00
CA LYS A 84 -11.68 5.67 3.85
C LYS A 84 -10.51 4.93 3.24
N TYR A 85 -9.51 4.65 4.06
CA TYR A 85 -8.29 3.96 3.65
C TYR A 85 -7.87 2.91 4.66
N LEU A 86 -7.29 1.83 4.18
CA LEU A 86 -6.49 0.93 5.00
C LEU A 86 -5.06 1.47 4.99
N ALA A 87 -4.49 1.67 6.18
CA ALA A 87 -3.18 2.26 6.35
C ALA A 87 -2.24 1.33 7.12
N PHE A 88 -1.05 1.16 6.57
CA PHE A 88 0.13 0.56 7.19
C PHE A 88 1.18 1.66 7.27
N LEU A 89 1.48 2.10 8.49
CA LEU A 89 2.35 3.24 8.73
C LEU A 89 3.49 2.83 9.65
N SER A 90 4.68 3.35 9.36
CA SER A 90 5.84 3.18 10.23
C SER A 90 6.33 4.54 10.71
N GLU A 91 6.83 4.59 11.93
CA GLU A 91 7.58 5.73 12.43
C GLU A 91 8.85 5.89 11.62
N ARG A 92 9.06 7.10 11.09
CA ARG A 92 10.31 7.47 10.44
C ARG A 92 10.76 8.82 10.96
N GLN A 93 12.06 8.93 11.24
CA GLN A 93 12.69 10.24 11.31
C GLN A 93 12.70 10.79 9.88
N GLN A 94 11.78 11.70 9.58
CA GLN A 94 11.86 12.48 8.35
C GLN A 94 12.97 13.53 8.47
N GLU A 95 13.35 14.07 7.32
CA GLU A 95 14.35 15.14 7.24
C GLU A 95 14.00 16.31 8.17
N ILE A 96 15.02 17.09 8.52
CA ILE A 96 14.99 18.18 9.51
C ILE A 96 13.84 19.19 9.30
N HIS A 97 13.24 19.23 8.10
CA HIS A 97 12.18 20.16 7.70
C HIS A 97 10.75 19.61 7.81
N CYS A 98 10.54 18.35 8.21
CA CYS A 98 9.22 17.71 8.15
C CYS A 98 8.66 17.27 9.53
N ASP A 99 9.17 17.88 10.59
CA ASP A 99 8.93 17.55 12.00
C ASP A 99 9.40 16.13 12.41
N ASN A 100 9.82 16.00 13.68
CA ASN A 100 10.43 14.77 14.21
C ASN A 100 9.45 13.58 14.23
N ALA A 101 9.97 12.37 13.96
CA ALA A 101 9.34 11.06 14.16
C ALA A 101 7.80 11.05 14.08
N VAL A 102 7.29 11.23 12.86
CA VAL A 102 5.86 11.10 12.54
C VAL A 102 5.64 9.76 11.84
N LEU A 103 4.45 9.18 11.99
CA LEU A 103 4.02 8.03 11.21
C LEU A 103 4.05 8.38 9.71
N SER A 104 4.42 7.42 8.87
CA SER A 104 4.52 7.66 7.42
C SER A 104 4.24 6.42 6.59
N THR A 105 3.77 6.62 5.35
CA THR A 105 3.70 5.56 4.34
C THR A 105 5.08 5.26 3.76
N SER A 106 5.20 4.12 3.06
CA SER A 106 6.45 3.76 2.39
C SER A 106 6.56 4.43 1.02
N LEU A 107 7.74 4.98 0.68
CA LEU A 107 7.97 5.60 -0.64
C LEU A 107 7.91 4.58 -1.80
N GLY A 108 8.52 3.40 -1.59
CA GLY A 108 8.69 2.37 -2.62
C GLY A 108 7.55 1.37 -2.70
N PHE A 109 6.71 1.28 -1.67
CA PHE A 109 5.67 0.27 -1.54
C PHE A 109 4.31 0.91 -1.27
N GLN A 110 3.22 0.33 -1.76
CA GLN A 110 1.90 0.80 -1.39
C GLN A 110 1.62 0.36 0.05
N THR A 111 1.38 1.32 0.93
CA THR A 111 1.01 1.06 2.34
C THR A 111 -0.22 1.85 2.75
N PHE A 112 -0.90 2.45 1.79
CA PHE A 112 -2.11 3.22 1.97
C PHE A 112 -3.09 2.90 0.83
N PHE A 113 -4.25 2.36 1.17
CA PHE A 113 -5.12 1.66 0.24
C PHE A 113 -6.55 2.21 0.31
N PRO A 114 -7.07 2.87 -0.75
CA PRO A 114 -8.42 3.42 -0.72
C PRO A 114 -9.48 2.32 -0.75
N PHE A 115 -10.61 2.61 -0.10
CA PHE A 115 -11.81 1.79 -0.17
C PHE A 115 -12.76 2.22 -1.29
N ARG A 116 -13.57 1.27 -1.76
CA ARG A 116 -14.73 1.47 -2.62
C ARG A 116 -15.93 0.69 -2.08
N SER A 117 -17.11 1.29 -2.12
CA SER A 117 -18.36 0.57 -1.88
C SER A 117 -19.03 0.24 -3.20
N TYR A 118 -19.44 -1.01 -3.37
CA TYR A 118 -20.23 -1.46 -4.52
C TYR A 118 -21.28 -2.45 -4.02
N ASP A 119 -22.55 -2.24 -4.38
CA ASP A 119 -23.70 -3.03 -3.93
C ASP A 119 -23.74 -3.29 -2.40
N GLY A 120 -23.35 -2.27 -1.62
CA GLY A 120 -23.32 -2.35 -0.15
C GLY A 120 -22.15 -3.14 0.44
N LYS A 121 -21.25 -3.69 -0.39
CA LYS A 121 -20.02 -4.35 0.04
C LYS A 121 -18.83 -3.42 -0.06
N MET A 122 -17.86 -3.60 0.83
CA MET A 122 -16.62 -2.82 0.86
C MET A 122 -15.48 -3.58 0.18
N TYR A 123 -14.79 -2.86 -0.68
CA TYR A 123 -13.67 -3.31 -1.48
C TYR A 123 -12.47 -2.43 -1.19
N VAL A 124 -11.27 -3.02 -1.19
CA VAL A 124 -10.01 -2.29 -0.99
C VAL A 124 -9.13 -2.47 -2.21
N LEU A 125 -8.42 -1.40 -2.59
CA LEU A 125 -7.47 -1.46 -3.68
C LEU A 125 -6.36 -2.47 -3.39
N ALA A 126 -6.17 -3.43 -4.29
CA ALA A 126 -5.12 -4.44 -4.15
C ALA A 126 -3.74 -3.91 -4.59
N TYR A 127 -3.72 -3.01 -5.57
CA TYR A 127 -2.49 -2.45 -6.14
C TYR A 127 -2.68 -1.01 -6.66
N ARG A 128 -1.70 -0.15 -6.40
CA ARG A 128 -1.70 1.28 -6.79
C ARG A 128 -1.51 1.50 -8.27
N GLU A 129 -0.88 0.55 -8.98
CA GLU A 129 -0.77 0.63 -10.44
C GLU A 129 -1.85 -0.18 -11.14
N SER A 130 -2.01 0.06 -12.44
CA SER A 130 -2.97 -0.66 -13.26
C SER A 130 -2.66 -2.15 -13.23
N PHE A 131 -3.67 -2.99 -13.02
CA PHE A 131 -3.56 -4.45 -13.13
C PHE A 131 -2.96 -4.89 -14.48
N MET A 132 -3.13 -4.07 -15.53
CA MET A 132 -2.55 -4.33 -16.86
C MET A 132 -1.13 -3.78 -17.08
N SER A 133 -0.52 -3.01 -16.16
CA SER A 133 0.89 -2.61 -16.28
C SER A 133 1.80 -3.76 -15.81
N SER A 134 1.90 -4.78 -16.65
CA SER A 134 2.53 -6.07 -16.39
C SER A 134 4.07 -6.07 -16.46
N ASN A 135 4.76 -5.07 -15.90
CA ASN A 135 6.24 -5.08 -15.90
C ASN A 135 6.92 -5.23 -14.54
N ASP A 136 6.22 -5.06 -13.41
CA ASP A 136 6.79 -5.35 -12.09
C ASP A 136 5.68 -5.86 -11.16
N THR A 137 5.49 -7.17 -11.07
CA THR A 137 4.51 -7.78 -10.15
C THR A 137 5.01 -7.71 -8.71
N ILE A 138 4.84 -6.54 -8.07
CA ILE A 138 4.89 -6.40 -6.61
C ILE A 138 3.46 -6.20 -6.11
N SER A 139 2.67 -7.28 -6.09
CA SER A 139 1.36 -7.27 -5.44
C SER A 139 1.52 -7.68 -3.98
N TYR A 140 1.06 -6.85 -3.04
CA TYR A 140 0.94 -7.20 -1.60
C TYR A 140 -0.19 -8.20 -1.35
N TYR A 141 -1.10 -8.26 -2.32
CA TYR A 141 -2.32 -9.03 -2.33
C TYR A 141 -2.12 -10.26 -3.21
N SER A 142 -2.38 -11.46 -2.68
CA SER A 142 -2.49 -12.63 -3.55
C SER A 142 -3.59 -12.37 -4.58
N VAL A 143 -3.36 -12.71 -5.85
CA VAL A 143 -4.36 -12.61 -6.92
C VAL A 143 -5.66 -13.31 -6.52
N GLY A 144 -5.59 -14.31 -5.63
CA GLY A 144 -6.74 -15.04 -5.10
C GLY A 144 -7.77 -14.19 -4.33
N PHE A 145 -7.44 -12.99 -3.87
CA PHE A 145 -8.39 -12.10 -3.19
C PHE A 145 -8.96 -11.00 -4.09
N VAL A 146 -8.56 -10.93 -5.38
CA VAL A 146 -9.13 -9.97 -6.34
C VAL A 146 -10.50 -10.46 -6.77
N GLU A 147 -11.55 -9.70 -6.47
CA GLU A 147 -12.93 -10.03 -6.88
C GLU A 147 -13.41 -9.15 -8.03
N MET A 148 -12.95 -7.90 -8.11
CA MET A 148 -13.47 -6.91 -9.05
C MET A 148 -12.34 -6.20 -9.80
N LEU A 149 -12.58 -5.95 -11.08
CA LEU A 149 -11.78 -5.06 -11.92
C LEU A 149 -12.59 -3.80 -12.23
N GLN A 150 -12.01 -2.63 -12.01
CA GLN A 150 -12.64 -1.34 -12.29
C GLN A 150 -11.78 -0.51 -13.23
N VAL A 151 -12.39 0.11 -14.25
CA VAL A 151 -11.68 1.06 -15.11
C VAL A 151 -11.86 2.47 -14.56
N ILE A 152 -10.76 3.15 -14.23
CA ILE A 152 -10.74 4.55 -13.76
C ILE A 152 -9.65 5.26 -14.57
N ASP A 153 -9.99 6.37 -15.22
CA ASP A 153 -9.06 7.16 -16.06
C ASP A 153 -8.23 6.31 -17.04
N GLN A 154 -8.92 5.42 -17.77
CA GLN A 154 -8.33 4.52 -18.78
C GLN A 154 -7.33 3.50 -18.18
N ARG A 155 -7.33 3.30 -16.86
CA ARG A 155 -6.51 2.30 -16.17
C ARG A 155 -7.42 1.26 -15.49
N ILE A 156 -6.97 0.01 -15.45
CA ILE A 156 -7.72 -1.08 -14.81
C ILE A 156 -7.17 -1.28 -13.41
N PHE A 157 -8.00 -1.13 -12.39
CA PHE A 157 -7.66 -1.35 -11.00
C PHE A 157 -8.26 -2.66 -10.51
N ALA A 158 -7.49 -3.41 -9.72
CA ALA A 158 -7.93 -4.63 -9.06
C ALA A 158 -8.34 -4.34 -7.62
N LEU A 159 -9.54 -4.76 -7.26
CA LEU A 159 -10.16 -4.54 -5.96
C LEU A 159 -10.43 -5.90 -5.28
N GLY A 160 -9.97 -6.02 -4.04
CA GLY A 160 -10.22 -7.20 -3.21
C GLY A 160 -11.34 -6.96 -2.21
N LYS A 161 -12.02 -8.03 -1.77
CA LYS A 161 -13.03 -7.92 -0.70
C LYS A 161 -12.35 -7.53 0.60
N TRP A 162 -12.92 -6.54 1.27
CA TRP A 162 -12.43 -6.14 2.60
C TRP A 162 -12.56 -7.27 3.62
N SER A 163 -13.69 -7.99 3.65
CA SER A 163 -13.96 -9.01 4.66
C SER A 163 -12.92 -10.14 4.68
N GLU A 164 -12.43 -10.56 3.51
CA GLU A 164 -11.43 -11.63 3.40
C GLU A 164 -10.05 -11.15 3.88
N LEU A 165 -9.70 -9.88 3.63
CA LEU A 165 -8.47 -9.29 4.16
C LEU A 165 -8.53 -9.05 5.65
N GLU A 166 -9.67 -8.57 6.12
CA GLU A 166 -9.94 -8.32 7.53
C GLU A 166 -9.77 -9.61 8.34
N GLU A 167 -10.29 -10.74 7.85
CA GLU A 167 -10.06 -12.06 8.45
C GLU A 167 -8.58 -12.42 8.47
N ALA A 168 -7.88 -12.28 7.33
CA ALA A 168 -6.45 -12.55 7.24
C ALA A 168 -5.58 -11.65 8.16
N LEU A 169 -6.02 -10.44 8.48
CA LEU A 169 -5.35 -9.54 9.43
C LEU A 169 -5.61 -9.91 10.89
N LEU A 170 -6.72 -10.58 11.19
CA LEU A 170 -7.09 -11.01 12.55
C LEU A 170 -6.47 -12.36 12.93
N GLU A 171 -6.06 -13.16 11.95
CA GLU A 171 -5.37 -14.46 12.16
C GLU A 171 -3.88 -14.32 12.52
N GLU A 172 -3.31 -13.10 12.46
CA GLU A 172 -1.91 -12.77 12.78
C GLU A 172 -1.72 -12.21 14.19
#